data_AF-A0A4Q7PHE8-F1
#
_entry.id   AF-A0A4Q7PHE8-F1
#
_cell.length_a   1.000
_cell.length_b   1.000
_cell.length_c   1.000
_cell.angle_alpha   90.00
_cell.angle_beta   90.00
_cell.angle_gamma   90.00
#
_symmetry.space_group_name_H-M   'P 1'
#
loop_
_entity.id
_entity.type
_entity.pdbx_description
1 polymer ?
#
loop_
_entity_poly.entity_id
_entity_poly.type
_entity_poly.pdbx_seq_one_letter_code
_entity_poly.pdbx_strand_id
1 'polypeptide(L)'
;MCRIFFVSFLMCAVSSIFLSCQDEEEEQISSIPEETNAIKENSELSKLMQKVTLHDGSFDDIVDESNCFSINIPYTIFRNGESVAINSVADYNSLTAIDDIAIVFPITINLANHKQVFVNNSQSLEELKVQCTEDDSDIECIDFEYPITLLLFNPNTNDILSREIDHDAALFQYMTEKDPEILMSIKYPIQLRAHTGQIVEISHNTDLEEQITLWANSCDEMD
;
A
#
# COMPACT_ATOMS: atom_id res chain seq x y z
N MET A 1 71.26 -51.48 34.18
CA MET A 1 71.14 -50.06 34.60
C MET A 1 70.31 -49.33 33.55
N CYS A 2 69.38 -48.51 34.01
CA CYS A 2 68.63 -47.49 33.28
C CYS A 2 67.51 -47.94 32.29
N ARG A 3 66.29 -47.98 32.86
CA ARG A 3 65.05 -47.31 32.40
C ARG A 3 64.47 -47.85 31.07
N ILE A 4 63.45 -48.71 31.08
CA ILE A 4 62.08 -48.45 31.59
C ILE A 4 61.73 -46.97 31.43
N PHE A 5 61.43 -46.56 30.19
CA PHE A 5 60.43 -45.54 29.84
C PHE A 5 60.40 -45.37 28.32
N PHE A 6 59.79 -46.31 27.59
CA PHE A 6 59.20 -46.01 26.26
C PHE A 6 58.19 -47.09 25.84
N VAL A 7 57.60 -47.81 26.80
CA VAL A 7 56.51 -48.78 26.60
C VAL A 7 55.18 -48.12 26.99
N SER A 8 54.99 -46.86 26.60
CA SER A 8 53.75 -46.11 26.87
C SER A 8 53.46 -45.07 25.80
N PHE A 9 53.61 -45.44 24.52
CA PHE A 9 53.01 -44.66 23.43
C PHE A 9 52.62 -45.52 22.23
N LEU A 10 52.23 -46.77 22.50
CA LEU A 10 51.55 -47.64 21.56
C LEU A 10 50.20 -48.00 22.20
N MET A 11 49.25 -47.05 22.16
CA MET A 11 47.79 -47.20 22.34
C MET A 11 47.17 -45.88 22.81
N CYS A 12 47.09 -44.92 21.89
CA CYS A 12 46.01 -43.96 21.76
C CYS A 12 45.90 -43.74 20.24
N ALA A 13 45.18 -44.62 19.54
CA ALA A 13 43.78 -44.35 19.22
C ALA A 13 43.69 -42.97 18.55
N VAL A 14 43.81 -42.91 17.23
CA VAL A 14 42.60 -42.89 16.39
C VAL A 14 41.55 -42.00 17.04
N SER A 15 41.70 -40.69 16.89
CA SER A 15 40.62 -39.71 16.80
C SER A 15 41.25 -38.33 16.92
N SER A 16 41.35 -37.62 15.81
CA SER A 16 41.33 -36.15 15.67
C SER A 16 41.83 -35.76 14.26
N ILE A 17 41.31 -36.44 13.24
CA ILE A 17 41.17 -35.82 11.92
C ILE A 17 39.78 -35.21 11.96
N PHE A 18 39.66 -34.07 12.61
CA PHE A 18 38.58 -33.13 12.35
C PHE A 18 39.27 -31.88 11.83
N LEU A 19 39.67 -31.95 10.55
CA LEU A 19 39.70 -30.76 9.72
C LEU A 19 38.23 -30.34 9.56
N SER A 20 37.74 -29.61 10.56
CA SER A 20 36.52 -28.83 10.44
C SER A 20 36.84 -27.70 9.46
N CYS A 21 36.78 -27.98 8.16
CA CYS A 21 36.24 -26.99 7.25
C CYS A 21 34.78 -26.90 7.66
N GLN A 22 34.47 -25.94 8.52
CA GLN A 22 33.12 -25.44 8.58
C GLN A 22 32.91 -24.88 7.17
N ASP A 23 32.19 -25.61 6.33
CA ASP A 23 31.51 -24.97 5.21
C ASP A 23 30.57 -23.97 5.90
N GLU A 24 30.99 -22.72 5.95
CA GLU A 24 30.04 -21.63 6.09
C GLU A 24 29.16 -21.77 4.86
N GLU A 25 28.04 -22.49 5.02
CA GLU A 25 26.86 -22.17 4.24
C GLU A 25 26.69 -20.68 4.49
N GLU A 26 27.00 -19.86 3.48
CA GLU A 26 26.35 -18.57 3.34
C GLU A 26 24.87 -18.90 3.32
N GLU A 27 24.26 -18.99 4.52
CA GLU A 27 22.85 -18.70 4.68
C GLU A 27 22.71 -17.34 4.05
N GLN A 28 22.20 -17.37 2.84
CA GLN A 28 21.86 -16.25 2.01
C GLN A 28 21.10 -15.28 2.91
N ILE A 29 21.80 -14.29 3.48
CA ILE A 29 21.19 -13.17 4.21
C ILE A 29 20.57 -12.29 3.13
N SER A 30 19.56 -12.82 2.46
CA SER A 30 18.62 -12.08 1.62
C SER A 30 17.49 -11.49 2.46
N SER A 31 17.69 -11.37 3.78
CA SER A 31 16.68 -10.89 4.72
C SER A 31 16.99 -9.51 5.30
N ILE A 32 18.23 -9.03 5.23
CA ILE A 32 18.48 -7.60 5.46
C ILE A 32 18.12 -6.92 4.13
N PRO A 33 17.15 -5.98 4.10
CA PRO A 33 17.06 -5.10 2.96
C PRO A 33 18.43 -4.45 2.86
N GLU A 34 19.18 -4.72 1.77
CA GLU A 34 20.29 -3.82 1.45
C GLU A 34 19.73 -2.40 1.58
N GLU A 35 20.45 -1.46 2.17
CA GLU A 35 19.94 -0.07 2.33
C GLU A 35 19.44 0.53 0.99
N THR A 36 19.86 -0.05 -0.13
CA THR A 36 19.42 0.22 -1.50
C THR A 36 17.94 -0.09 -1.77
N ASN A 37 17.33 -1.02 -1.03
CA ASN A 37 15.92 -1.45 -1.19
C ASN A 37 14.95 -0.76 -0.23
N ALA A 38 15.44 0.03 0.71
CA ALA A 38 14.60 0.78 1.64
C ALA A 38 13.87 1.92 0.91
N ILE A 39 12.56 2.07 1.17
CA ILE A 39 11.75 3.18 0.69
C ILE A 39 12.03 4.39 1.57
N LYS A 40 12.91 5.26 1.08
CA LYS A 40 13.30 6.49 1.78
C LYS A 40 12.09 7.40 2.01
N GLU A 41 12.03 8.01 3.18
CA GLU A 41 11.02 9.01 3.51
C GLU A 41 11.08 10.17 2.51
N ASN A 42 9.91 10.64 2.06
CA ASN A 42 9.77 11.73 1.09
C ASN A 42 10.50 11.54 -0.25
N SER A 43 10.94 10.31 -0.57
CA SER A 43 11.43 9.97 -1.91
C SER A 43 10.32 10.06 -2.94
N GLU A 44 10.68 10.17 -4.22
CA GLU A 44 9.71 10.18 -5.32
C GLU A 44 8.86 8.91 -5.32
N LEU A 45 9.48 7.72 -5.22
CA LEU A 45 8.75 6.47 -5.00
C LEU A 45 7.77 6.54 -3.82
N SER A 46 8.19 7.08 -2.66
CA SER A 46 7.31 7.19 -1.50
C SER A 46 6.11 8.10 -1.74
N LYS A 47 6.25 9.14 -2.56
CA LYS A 47 5.14 10.03 -2.94
C LYS A 47 4.24 9.35 -3.95
N LEU A 48 4.80 8.73 -4.98
CA LEU A 48 4.05 7.99 -6.00
C LEU A 48 3.20 6.88 -5.38
N MET A 49 3.77 6.10 -4.48
CA MET A 49 3.02 5.09 -3.73
C MET A 49 1.87 5.70 -2.92
N GLN A 50 2.07 6.87 -2.29
CA GLN A 50 0.97 7.56 -1.59
C GLN A 50 -0.15 7.94 -2.56
N LYS A 51 0.20 8.53 -3.70
CA LYS A 51 -0.74 8.99 -4.72
C LYS A 51 -1.57 7.84 -5.29
N VAL A 52 -0.93 6.71 -5.62
CA VAL A 52 -1.63 5.48 -6.08
C VAL A 52 -2.59 4.93 -5.02
N THR A 53 -2.28 5.13 -3.73
CA THR A 53 -3.08 4.57 -2.63
C THR A 53 -4.11 5.54 -2.06
N LEU A 54 -4.27 6.72 -2.64
CA LEU A 54 -5.32 7.65 -2.24
C LEU A 54 -6.69 7.07 -2.58
N HIS A 55 -7.72 7.49 -1.84
CA HIS A 55 -9.10 7.13 -2.13
C HIS A 55 -9.61 8.05 -3.25
N ASP A 56 -9.87 7.46 -4.41
CA ASP A 56 -10.63 8.08 -5.52
C ASP A 56 -12.10 8.30 -5.08
N GLY A 57 -12.52 9.58 -5.07
CA GLY A 57 -13.89 9.98 -4.76
C GLY A 57 -14.80 10.19 -5.98
N SER A 58 -14.26 10.21 -7.20
CA SER A 58 -14.97 10.63 -8.44
C SER A 58 -16.15 9.73 -8.80
N PHE A 59 -16.15 8.47 -8.37
CA PHE A 59 -17.12 7.47 -8.81
C PHE A 59 -18.59 7.78 -8.43
N ASP A 60 -18.83 8.70 -7.49
CA ASP A 60 -20.18 9.15 -7.12
C ASP A 60 -20.43 10.66 -7.27
N ASP A 61 -19.63 11.34 -8.08
CA ASP A 61 -19.78 12.77 -8.42
C ASP A 61 -21.15 13.14 -8.98
N ILE A 62 -21.83 12.19 -9.62
CA ILE A 62 -23.20 12.36 -10.09
C ILE A 62 -24.20 12.64 -8.95
N VAL A 63 -23.84 12.33 -7.70
CA VAL A 63 -24.68 12.50 -6.52
C VAL A 63 -24.23 13.65 -5.64
N ASP A 64 -22.94 13.79 -5.36
CA ASP A 64 -22.42 14.78 -4.41
C ASP A 64 -21.72 16.00 -5.05
N GLU A 65 -21.38 15.89 -6.34
CA GLU A 65 -20.71 16.92 -7.14
C GLU A 65 -19.30 17.25 -6.62
N SER A 66 -18.50 16.25 -6.23
CA SER A 66 -17.13 16.46 -5.72
C SER A 66 -16.23 15.21 -5.78
N ASN A 67 -15.20 15.23 -6.62
CA ASN A 67 -14.19 14.16 -6.72
C ASN A 67 -13.32 13.95 -5.46
N CYS A 68 -13.18 14.94 -4.57
CA CYS A 68 -12.30 14.84 -3.40
C CYS A 68 -12.67 13.78 -2.33
N PHE A 69 -13.90 13.25 -2.38
CA PHE A 69 -14.41 12.28 -1.42
C PHE A 69 -15.57 11.52 -2.04
N SER A 70 -15.99 10.42 -1.39
CA SER A 70 -17.20 9.70 -1.80
C SER A 70 -18.14 9.46 -0.63
N ILE A 71 -19.41 9.17 -0.90
CA ILE A 71 -20.39 8.79 0.11
C ILE A 71 -20.31 7.29 0.41
N ASN A 72 -20.16 6.94 1.69
CA ASN A 72 -20.20 5.56 2.14
C ASN A 72 -21.59 4.94 1.89
N ILE A 73 -21.61 3.93 1.02
CA ILE A 73 -22.78 3.09 0.76
C ILE A 73 -23.06 2.17 1.98
N PRO A 74 -24.34 1.93 2.37
CA PRO A 74 -25.55 2.40 1.71
C PRO A 74 -26.08 3.74 2.23
N TYR A 75 -26.75 4.48 1.35
CA TYR A 75 -27.47 5.71 1.69
C TYR A 75 -28.72 5.88 0.81
N THR A 76 -29.44 6.99 0.99
CA THR A 76 -30.67 7.29 0.25
C THR A 76 -30.59 8.66 -0.39
N ILE A 77 -31.13 8.76 -1.59
CA ILE A 77 -31.35 10.03 -2.29
C ILE A 77 -32.83 10.19 -2.62
N PHE A 78 -33.24 11.43 -2.87
CA PHE A 78 -34.41 11.72 -3.68
C PHE A 78 -33.96 11.93 -5.12
N ARG A 79 -34.54 11.18 -6.06
CA ARG A 79 -34.37 11.36 -7.49
C ARG A 79 -35.70 11.81 -8.08
N ASN A 80 -35.76 13.01 -8.63
CA ASN A 80 -37.00 13.60 -9.17
C ASN A 80 -38.17 13.57 -8.17
N GLY A 81 -37.86 13.72 -6.87
CA GLY A 81 -38.83 13.66 -5.77
C GLY A 81 -39.19 12.27 -5.25
N GLU A 82 -38.67 11.19 -5.86
CA GLU A 82 -38.88 9.81 -5.40
C GLU A 82 -37.68 9.29 -4.59
N SER A 83 -37.94 8.57 -3.51
CA SER A 83 -36.86 8.01 -2.67
C SER A 83 -36.24 6.78 -3.33
N VAL A 84 -34.91 6.81 -3.48
CA VAL A 84 -34.10 5.75 -4.08
C VAL A 84 -32.96 5.40 -3.11
N ALA A 85 -32.77 4.11 -2.85
CA ALA A 85 -31.65 3.62 -2.06
C ALA A 85 -30.46 3.29 -2.96
N ILE A 86 -29.27 3.74 -2.56
CA ILE A 86 -28.00 3.38 -3.17
C ILE A 86 -27.36 2.34 -2.26
N ASN A 87 -27.22 1.11 -2.75
CA ASN A 87 -26.69 -0.05 -2.00
C ASN A 87 -25.40 -0.60 -2.62
N SER A 88 -25.05 -0.18 -3.82
CA SER A 88 -23.82 -0.55 -4.50
C SER A 88 -23.42 0.48 -5.56
N VAL A 89 -22.14 0.49 -5.95
CA VAL A 89 -21.64 1.33 -7.05
C VAL A 89 -22.42 1.12 -8.35
N ALA A 90 -22.95 -0.09 -8.58
CA ALA A 90 -23.75 -0.39 -9.76
C ALA A 90 -25.06 0.41 -9.84
N ASP A 91 -25.58 0.91 -8.72
CA ASP A 91 -26.83 1.69 -8.68
C ASP A 91 -26.67 3.06 -9.35
N TYR A 92 -25.45 3.61 -9.41
CA TYR A 92 -25.13 4.87 -10.10
C TYR A 92 -25.36 4.81 -11.61
N ASN A 93 -25.26 3.62 -12.23
CA ASN A 93 -25.56 3.44 -13.66
C ASN A 93 -27.01 3.78 -14.04
N SER A 94 -27.90 3.88 -13.06
CA SER A 94 -29.31 4.26 -13.28
C SER A 94 -29.57 5.77 -13.21
N LEU A 95 -28.57 6.54 -12.77
CA LEU A 95 -28.60 7.99 -12.60
C LEU A 95 -28.08 8.68 -13.86
N THR A 96 -28.52 9.92 -14.05
CA THR A 96 -28.14 10.75 -15.19
C THR A 96 -27.96 12.21 -14.75
N ALA A 97 -27.13 12.97 -15.45
CA ALA A 97 -26.88 14.39 -15.16
C ALA A 97 -28.12 15.30 -15.32
N ILE A 98 -29.26 14.77 -15.78
CA ILE A 98 -30.53 15.51 -15.87
C ILE A 98 -31.48 15.22 -14.70
N ASP A 99 -31.12 14.27 -13.83
CA ASP A 99 -31.91 13.95 -12.66
C ASP A 99 -31.81 15.06 -11.61
N ASP A 100 -32.93 15.42 -10.99
CA ASP A 100 -32.94 16.26 -9.79
C ASP A 100 -32.63 15.37 -8.59
N ILE A 101 -31.37 15.43 -8.11
CA ILE A 101 -30.85 14.59 -7.03
C ILE A 101 -30.73 15.42 -5.75
N ALA A 102 -31.28 14.89 -4.65
CA ALA A 102 -31.09 15.45 -3.32
C ALA A 102 -30.73 14.35 -2.32
N ILE A 103 -29.59 14.50 -1.66
CA ILE A 103 -29.11 13.53 -0.67
C ILE A 103 -29.97 13.57 0.60
N VAL A 104 -30.34 12.39 1.11
CA VAL A 104 -31.02 12.25 2.40
C VAL A 104 -29.96 12.13 3.49
N PHE A 105 -29.86 13.17 4.31
CA PHE A 105 -28.95 13.22 5.45
C PHE A 105 -29.52 12.50 6.69
N PRO A 106 -28.65 12.05 7.61
CA PRO A 106 -27.19 12.16 7.57
C PRO A 106 -26.52 11.12 6.66
N ILE A 107 -25.30 11.42 6.21
CA ILE A 107 -24.43 10.52 5.46
C ILE A 107 -23.05 10.45 6.14
N THR A 108 -22.26 9.45 5.75
CA THR A 108 -20.83 9.39 6.05
C THR A 108 -20.08 9.44 4.74
N ILE A 109 -19.03 10.24 4.65
CA ILE A 109 -18.15 10.31 3.47
C ILE A 109 -16.79 9.70 3.80
N ASN A 110 -16.05 9.26 2.78
CA ASN A 110 -14.64 8.88 2.84
C ASN A 110 -13.79 9.91 2.08
N LEU A 111 -12.84 10.54 2.78
CA LEU A 111 -11.91 11.49 2.17
C LEU A 111 -10.78 10.76 1.43
N ALA A 112 -10.06 11.47 0.55
CA ALA A 112 -8.88 10.97 -0.17
C ALA A 112 -7.84 10.25 0.73
N ASN A 113 -7.69 10.68 1.99
CA ASN A 113 -6.78 10.06 2.96
C ASN A 113 -7.41 8.91 3.78
N HIS A 114 -8.50 8.32 3.29
CA HIS A 114 -9.27 7.23 3.92
C HIS A 114 -9.92 7.57 5.27
N LYS A 115 -9.97 8.84 5.66
CA LYS A 115 -10.68 9.26 6.88
C LYS A 115 -12.16 9.42 6.58
N GLN A 116 -12.97 8.86 7.49
CA GLN A 116 -14.41 8.99 7.42
C GLN A 116 -14.91 10.23 8.17
N VAL A 117 -15.84 10.96 7.56
CA VAL A 117 -16.47 12.15 8.14
C VAL A 117 -17.98 11.99 8.14
N PHE A 118 -18.61 12.26 9.29
CA PHE A 118 -20.06 12.24 9.42
C PHE A 118 -20.66 13.60 9.06
N VAL A 119 -21.56 13.62 8.09
CA VAL A 119 -22.15 14.84 7.52
C VAL A 119 -23.65 14.89 7.84
N ASN A 120 -24.05 15.90 8.60
CA ASN A 120 -25.40 15.98 9.16
C ASN A 120 -26.45 16.63 8.25
N ASN A 121 -26.01 17.44 7.28
CA ASN A 121 -26.88 18.25 6.43
C ASN A 121 -26.12 18.76 5.20
N SER A 122 -26.86 19.32 4.25
CA SER A 122 -26.32 19.84 2.99
C SER A 122 -25.33 21.00 3.16
N GLN A 123 -25.49 21.83 4.18
CA GLN A 123 -24.55 22.93 4.43
C GLN A 123 -23.17 22.40 4.83
N SER A 124 -23.11 21.39 5.70
CA SER A 124 -21.83 20.76 6.08
C SER A 124 -21.17 20.04 4.90
N LEU A 125 -21.95 19.48 3.96
CA LEU A 125 -21.41 18.91 2.72
C LEU A 125 -20.82 20.00 1.82
N GLU A 126 -21.54 21.11 1.64
CA GLU A 126 -21.07 22.24 0.83
C GLU A 126 -19.77 22.86 1.37
N GLU A 127 -19.62 22.93 2.70
CA GLU A 127 -18.38 23.41 3.34
C GLU A 127 -17.18 22.49 3.06
N LEU A 128 -17.41 21.19 2.85
CA LEU A 128 -16.39 20.23 2.46
C LEU A 128 -16.05 20.36 0.98
N LYS A 129 -17.06 20.55 0.11
CA LYS A 129 -16.86 20.83 -1.32
C LYS A 129 -16.04 22.09 -1.55
N VAL A 130 -16.30 23.17 -0.82
CA VAL A 130 -15.51 24.41 -0.95
C VAL A 130 -14.04 24.22 -0.51
N GLN A 131 -13.76 23.23 0.33
CA GLN A 131 -12.40 22.86 0.74
C GLN A 131 -11.73 21.87 -0.22
N CYS A 132 -12.50 21.29 -1.15
CA CYS A 132 -11.95 20.50 -2.24
C CYS A 132 -11.14 21.44 -3.13
N THR A 133 -9.83 21.34 -2.99
CA THR A 133 -8.91 21.90 -3.98
C THR A 133 -8.73 20.84 -5.03
N GLU A 134 -9.12 21.15 -6.27
CA GLU A 134 -8.94 20.37 -7.52
C GLU A 134 -7.46 20.05 -7.83
N ASP A 135 -6.67 19.67 -6.82
CA ASP A 135 -5.36 19.05 -7.03
C ASP A 135 -5.65 17.56 -7.19
N ASP A 136 -5.87 17.16 -8.45
CA ASP A 136 -5.72 15.82 -9.02
C ASP A 136 -4.36 15.28 -8.55
N SER A 137 -4.40 14.62 -7.39
CA SER A 137 -3.21 14.27 -6.63
C SER A 137 -3.05 12.78 -6.52
N ASP A 138 -4.11 12.01 -6.71
CA ASP A 138 -4.11 10.58 -6.89
C ASP A 138 -3.50 10.15 -8.22
N ILE A 139 -3.35 8.83 -8.34
CA ILE A 139 -2.94 8.16 -9.57
C ILE A 139 -3.83 6.93 -9.65
N GLU A 140 -4.89 7.01 -10.44
CA GLU A 140 -5.89 5.93 -10.54
C GLU A 140 -5.62 4.95 -11.69
N CYS A 141 -4.76 5.36 -12.64
CA CYS A 141 -4.52 4.58 -13.83
C CYS A 141 -3.74 3.27 -13.58
N ILE A 142 -3.30 3.02 -12.35
CA ILE A 142 -2.59 1.80 -11.94
C ILE A 142 -2.73 1.53 -10.44
N ASP A 143 -3.09 0.31 -10.09
CA ASP A 143 -3.33 -0.13 -8.71
C ASP A 143 -2.36 -1.23 -8.26
N PHE A 144 -2.18 -1.36 -6.96
CA PHE A 144 -1.53 -2.52 -6.36
C PHE A 144 -2.44 -3.76 -6.40
N GLU A 145 -1.88 -4.89 -6.82
CA GLU A 145 -2.53 -6.18 -6.61
C GLU A 145 -2.21 -6.70 -5.22
N TYR A 146 -3.22 -6.64 -4.35
CA TYR A 146 -3.13 -7.12 -2.98
C TYR A 146 -3.31 -8.64 -2.86
N PRO A 147 -2.74 -9.28 -1.82
CA PRO A 147 -1.93 -8.66 -0.78
C PRO A 147 -0.46 -8.43 -1.19
N ILE A 148 0.16 -7.38 -0.64
CA ILE A 148 1.61 -7.17 -0.68
C ILE A 148 2.22 -7.33 0.71
N THR A 149 3.53 -7.54 0.79
CA THR A 149 4.22 -7.66 2.08
C THR A 149 5.25 -6.56 2.25
N LEU A 150 5.16 -5.82 3.35
CA LEU A 150 6.18 -4.88 3.80
C LEU A 150 7.11 -5.55 4.82
N LEU A 151 8.41 -5.27 4.69
CA LEU A 151 9.44 -5.63 5.67
C LEU A 151 9.87 -4.35 6.40
N LEU A 152 9.72 -4.37 7.72
CA LEU A 152 10.06 -3.29 8.62
C LEU A 152 11.31 -3.67 9.41
N PHE A 153 12.42 -2.98 9.18
CA PHE A 153 13.71 -3.24 9.81
C PHE A 153 14.04 -2.15 10.83
N ASN A 154 14.34 -2.57 12.07
CA ASN A 154 14.84 -1.69 13.11
C ASN A 154 16.38 -1.82 13.21
N PRO A 155 17.16 -0.82 12.79
CA PRO A 155 18.62 -0.86 12.85
C PRO A 155 19.18 -0.81 14.27
N ASN A 156 18.41 -0.31 15.25
CA ASN A 156 18.83 -0.24 16.65
C ASN A 156 18.78 -1.61 17.34
N THR A 157 17.81 -2.46 16.97
CA THR A 157 17.63 -3.80 17.56
C THR A 157 18.03 -4.95 16.63
N ASN A 158 18.27 -4.67 15.35
CA ASN A 158 18.45 -5.65 14.27
C ASN A 158 17.24 -6.58 14.09
N ASP A 159 16.05 -6.12 14.45
CA ASP A 159 14.82 -6.87 14.26
C ASP A 159 14.21 -6.59 12.87
N ILE A 160 13.69 -7.64 12.23
CA ILE A 160 12.91 -7.55 11.00
C ILE A 160 11.50 -8.06 11.27
N LEU A 161 10.51 -7.27 10.85
CA LEU A 161 9.10 -7.58 11.01
C LEU A 161 8.39 -7.56 9.66
N SER A 162 7.66 -8.61 9.36
CA SER A 162 6.83 -8.72 8.16
C SER A 162 5.42 -8.23 8.44
N ARG A 163 4.85 -7.49 7.49
CA ARG A 163 3.46 -7.01 7.51
C ARG A 163 2.81 -7.30 6.17
N GLU A 164 1.73 -8.07 6.19
CA GLU A 164 0.86 -8.23 5.03
C GLU A 164 -0.10 -7.04 4.96
N ILE A 165 -0.24 -6.46 3.77
CA ILE A 165 -1.12 -5.34 3.45
C ILE A 165 -2.10 -5.84 2.41
N ASP A 166 -3.40 -5.59 2.61
CA ASP A 166 -4.50 -6.17 1.85
C ASP A 166 -5.37 -5.15 1.11
N HIS A 167 -5.12 -3.85 1.28
CA HIS A 167 -5.85 -2.76 0.61
C HIS A 167 -5.10 -1.42 0.70
N ASP A 168 -5.49 -0.46 -0.14
CA ASP A 168 -4.84 0.86 -0.25
C ASP A 168 -4.89 1.68 1.03
N ALA A 169 -5.99 1.68 1.77
CA ALA A 169 -6.07 2.44 3.02
C ALA A 169 -4.98 2.04 4.02
N ALA A 170 -4.69 0.73 4.11
CA ALA A 170 -3.61 0.23 4.95
C ALA A 170 -2.23 0.64 4.39
N LEU A 171 -2.00 0.50 3.08
CA LEU A 171 -0.74 0.91 2.46
C LEU A 171 -0.49 2.41 2.62
N PHE A 172 -1.47 3.24 2.30
CA PHE A 172 -1.47 4.69 2.47
C PHE A 172 -1.06 5.07 3.89
N GLN A 173 -1.66 4.45 4.91
CA GLN A 173 -1.33 4.71 6.31
C GLN A 173 0.15 4.40 6.60
N TYR A 174 0.69 3.27 6.15
CA TYR A 174 2.12 2.96 6.30
C TYR A 174 3.01 3.99 5.60
N MET A 175 2.54 4.53 4.48
CA MET A 175 3.31 5.50 3.71
C MET A 175 3.29 6.91 4.33
N THR A 176 2.22 7.29 5.03
CA THR A 176 2.08 8.60 5.69
C THR A 176 2.58 8.61 7.14
N GLU A 177 2.35 7.53 7.91
CA GLU A 177 2.67 7.44 9.34
C GLU A 177 3.96 6.63 9.58
N LYS A 178 5.06 7.06 8.96
CA LYS A 178 6.35 6.37 9.07
C LYS A 178 7.02 6.65 10.41
N ASP A 179 7.54 5.59 11.05
CA ASP A 179 8.49 5.70 12.15
C ASP A 179 9.88 6.02 11.57
N PRO A 180 10.48 7.17 11.86
CA PRO A 180 11.77 7.56 11.29
C PRO A 180 12.93 6.64 11.70
N GLU A 181 12.75 5.82 12.74
CA GLU A 181 13.75 4.84 13.17
C GLU A 181 13.60 3.48 12.46
N ILE A 182 12.54 3.28 11.67
CA ILE A 182 12.25 2.01 10.98
C ILE A 182 12.48 2.16 9.48
N LEU A 183 13.32 1.28 8.93
CA LEU A 183 13.51 1.16 7.49
C LEU A 183 12.43 0.25 6.91
N MET A 184 11.62 0.78 5.99
CA MET A 184 10.56 0.05 5.30
C MET A 184 11.04 -0.40 3.92
N SER A 185 10.74 -1.63 3.53
CA SER A 185 10.94 -2.14 2.17
C SER A 185 9.78 -3.04 1.75
N ILE A 186 9.62 -3.24 0.45
CA ILE A 186 8.65 -4.19 -0.10
C ILE A 186 9.33 -5.54 -0.26
N LYS A 187 8.64 -6.61 0.12
CA LYS A 187 9.02 -7.98 -0.21
C LYS A 187 8.57 -8.29 -1.63
N TYR A 188 9.46 -8.07 -2.59
CA TYR A 188 9.26 -8.40 -4.00
C TYR A 188 9.27 -9.92 -4.27
N PRO A 189 8.70 -10.36 -5.41
CA PRO A 189 7.97 -9.56 -6.40
C PRO A 189 6.56 -9.17 -5.91
N ILE A 190 6.05 -8.05 -6.45
CA ILE A 190 4.63 -7.65 -6.33
C ILE A 190 4.03 -7.49 -7.73
N GLN A 191 2.72 -7.28 -7.80
CA GLN A 191 2.03 -7.03 -9.06
C GLN A 191 1.29 -5.69 -8.99
N LEU A 192 1.24 -5.02 -10.13
CA LEU A 192 0.36 -3.88 -10.36
C LEU A 192 -0.64 -4.22 -11.45
N ARG A 193 -1.84 -3.65 -11.38
CA ARG A 193 -2.86 -3.71 -12.42
C ARG A 193 -3.08 -2.33 -13.00
N ALA A 194 -2.77 -2.15 -14.28
CA ALA A 194 -3.10 -0.92 -14.99
C ALA A 194 -4.62 -0.83 -15.28
N HIS A 195 -5.12 0.37 -15.53
CA HIS A 195 -6.53 0.64 -15.91
C HIS A 195 -7.02 -0.23 -17.09
N THR A 196 -6.11 -0.62 -17.99
CA THR A 196 -6.40 -1.49 -19.14
C THR A 196 -6.67 -2.95 -18.76
N GLY A 197 -6.48 -3.32 -17.50
CA GLY A 197 -6.50 -4.68 -16.97
C GLY A 197 -5.16 -5.42 -17.12
N GLN A 198 -4.14 -4.80 -17.71
CA GLN A 198 -2.80 -5.37 -17.82
C GLN A 198 -2.17 -5.53 -16.43
N ILE A 199 -1.66 -6.73 -16.14
CA ILE A 199 -0.89 -7.02 -14.92
C ILE A 199 0.59 -6.91 -15.25
N VAL A 200 1.34 -6.17 -14.42
CA VAL A 200 2.79 -6.00 -14.51
C VAL A 200 3.43 -6.53 -13.23
N GLU A 201 4.42 -7.41 -13.36
CA GLU A 201 5.22 -7.89 -12.24
C GLU A 201 6.34 -6.89 -11.96
N ILE A 202 6.49 -6.52 -10.69
CA ILE A 202 7.49 -5.56 -10.21
C ILE A 202 8.49 -6.32 -9.35
N SER A 203 9.78 -6.18 -9.69
CA SER A 203 10.86 -6.90 -9.02
C SER A 203 11.69 -6.03 -8.08
N HIS A 204 11.59 -4.70 -8.24
CA HIS A 204 12.43 -3.74 -7.54
C HIS A 204 11.80 -2.34 -7.47
N ASN A 205 12.29 -1.50 -6.56
CA ASN A 205 11.83 -0.11 -6.36
C ASN A 205 11.93 0.76 -7.62
N THR A 206 12.96 0.55 -8.44
CA THR A 206 13.15 1.28 -9.71
C THR A 206 12.05 0.93 -10.70
N ASP A 207 11.72 -0.36 -10.82
CA ASP A 207 10.66 -0.83 -11.70
C ASP A 207 9.31 -0.28 -11.23
N LEU A 208 9.09 -0.25 -9.90
CA LEU A 208 7.87 0.30 -9.31
C LEU A 208 7.69 1.79 -9.66
N GLU A 209 8.73 2.60 -9.45
CA GLU A 209 8.73 4.03 -9.77
C GLU A 209 8.50 4.26 -11.27
N GLU A 210 9.18 3.51 -12.13
CA GLU A 210 9.02 3.60 -13.59
C GLU A 210 7.61 3.22 -14.05
N GLN A 211 7.05 2.12 -13.52
CA GLN A 211 5.71 1.68 -13.92
C GLN A 211 4.63 2.64 -13.43
N ILE A 212 4.68 3.10 -12.18
CA ILE A 212 3.69 4.08 -11.70
C ILE A 212 3.77 5.35 -12.55
N THR A 213 4.97 5.90 -12.78
CA THR A 213 5.15 7.12 -13.58
C THR A 213 4.68 6.95 -15.02
N LEU A 214 4.90 5.77 -15.62
CA LEU A 214 4.45 5.47 -16.98
C LEU A 214 2.93 5.50 -17.10
N TRP A 215 2.23 4.93 -16.12
CA TRP A 215 0.77 4.81 -16.15
C TRP A 215 0.05 6.04 -15.61
N ALA A 216 0.70 6.86 -14.78
CA ALA A 216 0.10 8.01 -14.09
C ALA A 216 -0.55 9.10 -14.95
N ASN A 217 -0.46 9.05 -16.28
CA ASN A 217 -1.17 10.00 -17.16
C ASN A 217 -1.73 9.26 -18.39
N SER A 218 -1.99 7.97 -18.24
CA SER A 218 -2.35 7.09 -19.36
C SER A 218 -3.85 6.87 -19.51
N CYS A 219 -4.63 7.30 -18.52
CA CYS A 219 -6.07 7.30 -18.50
C CYS A 219 -6.59 8.70 -18.20
N ASP A 220 -7.89 8.91 -18.44
CA ASP A 220 -8.60 10.09 -17.96
C ASP A 220 -9.01 9.77 -16.51
N GLU A 221 -8.61 10.60 -15.55
CA GLU A 221 -8.83 10.36 -14.10
C GLU A 221 -10.28 10.72 -13.69
N MET A 222 -11.12 11.15 -14.65
CA MET A 222 -12.57 11.33 -14.50
C MET A 222 -13.00 12.29 -13.37
N ASP A 223 -12.11 13.21 -12.99
CA ASP A 223 -12.32 14.38 -12.12
C ASP A 223 -13.36 15.41 -12.62
#